data_AF-A0AAV6LRM6-F1
#
_entry.id   AF-A0AAV6LRM6-F1
#
_cell.length_a   1.000
_cell.length_b   1.000
_cell.length_c   1.000
_cell.angle_alpha   90.00
_cell.angle_beta   90.00
_cell.angle_gamma   90.00
#
_symmetry.space_group_name_H-M   'P 1'
#
loop_
_entity.id
_entity.type
_entity.pdbx_description
1 polymer ?
#
loop_
_entity_poly.entity_id
_entity_poly.type
_entity_poly.pdbx_seq_one_letter_code
_entity_poly.pdbx_strand_id
1 'polypeptide(L)'
;MPSPITSGHNNPGQMDTNSVRCVVNSISRFIHLVSCQTMNTMPAQKSFRKIASLLKLLKPVLDDVVDHKVPSDEALYQECEELDLAVNEAREFMEGWSSKMSKIYSVLKSELMVMKMQSSSLEICQIVCRLLQSSPSTSSFTAVQVGMKLAYVQL
;
A
#
# COMPACT_ATOMS: atom_id res chain seq x y z
N MET A 1 -46.54 -26.99 -13.22
CA MET A 1 -45.92 -26.62 -11.92
C MET A 1 -44.53 -26.06 -12.23
N PRO A 2 -44.30 -24.74 -12.13
CA PRO A 2 -42.99 -24.15 -12.43
C PRO A 2 -42.02 -24.33 -11.24
N SER A 3 -40.75 -24.59 -11.54
CA SER A 3 -39.68 -24.71 -10.55
C SER A 3 -39.34 -23.36 -9.88
N PRO A 4 -38.84 -23.34 -8.63
CA PRO A 4 -38.44 -22.10 -7.97
C PRO A 4 -37.13 -21.57 -8.54
N ILE A 5 -37.12 -20.28 -8.89
CA ILE A 5 -35.94 -19.50 -9.25
C ILE A 5 -35.09 -19.33 -8.00
N THR A 6 -33.87 -19.86 -8.00
CA THR A 6 -32.87 -19.60 -6.97
C THR A 6 -32.45 -18.13 -7.04
N SER A 7 -33.02 -17.35 -6.12
CA SER A 7 -32.59 -16.00 -5.79
C SER A 7 -31.12 -16.02 -5.35
N GLY A 8 -30.26 -15.36 -6.12
CA GLY A 8 -28.87 -15.13 -5.76
C GLY A 8 -28.78 -14.36 -4.45
N HIS A 9 -28.26 -15.03 -3.42
CA HIS A 9 -27.79 -14.38 -2.21
C HIS A 9 -26.59 -13.49 -2.56
N ASN A 10 -26.83 -12.20 -2.74
CA ASN A 10 -25.76 -11.21 -2.66
C ASN A 10 -25.48 -11.00 -1.16
N ASN A 11 -24.36 -11.53 -0.69
CA ASN A 11 -23.88 -11.31 0.68
C ASN A 11 -23.51 -9.83 0.87
N PRO A 12 -24.10 -9.11 1.83
CA PRO A 12 -23.80 -7.70 2.12
C PRO A 12 -22.43 -7.46 2.81
N GLY A 13 -21.53 -8.45 2.81
CA GLY A 13 -20.18 -8.37 3.39
C GLY A 13 -19.05 -8.41 2.36
N GLN A 14 -19.33 -8.15 1.08
CA GLN A 14 -18.40 -8.36 -0.03
C GLN A 14 -17.82 -7.07 -0.65
N MET A 15 -18.19 -5.89 -0.13
CA MET A 15 -17.45 -4.63 -0.32
C MET A 15 -16.37 -4.54 0.78
N ASP A 16 -15.07 -4.34 0.54
CA ASP A 16 -14.39 -4.10 -0.72
C ASP A 16 -12.88 -4.41 -0.58
N THR A 17 -12.48 -5.69 -0.47
CA THR A 17 -11.04 -6.06 -0.49
C THR A 17 -10.33 -5.69 -1.81
N ASN A 18 -11.08 -5.17 -2.79
CA ASN A 18 -10.57 -4.70 -4.07
C ASN A 18 -9.59 -3.54 -3.91
N SER A 19 -9.85 -2.58 -3.00
CA SER A 19 -8.93 -1.45 -2.77
C SER A 19 -7.58 -1.94 -2.23
N VAL A 20 -7.60 -2.90 -1.30
CA VAL A 20 -6.37 -3.54 -0.77
C VAL A 20 -5.61 -4.30 -1.88
N ARG A 21 -6.32 -5.07 -2.71
CA ARG A 21 -5.72 -5.79 -3.83
C ARG A 21 -5.13 -4.83 -4.88
N CYS A 22 -5.81 -3.71 -5.14
CA CYS A 22 -5.36 -2.69 -6.07
C CYS A 22 -4.03 -2.11 -5.62
N VAL A 23 -3.95 -1.65 -4.37
CA VAL A 23 -2.71 -1.07 -3.84
C VAL A 23 -1.57 -2.08 -3.78
N VAL A 24 -1.83 -3.36 -3.47
CA VAL A 24 -0.82 -4.43 -3.52
C VAL A 24 -0.25 -4.62 -4.94
N ASN A 25 -1.11 -4.57 -5.96
CA ASN A 25 -0.69 -4.64 -7.35
C ASN A 25 0.12 -3.41 -7.76
N SER A 26 -0.33 -2.21 -7.40
CA SER A 26 0.37 -0.95 -7.67
C SER A 26 1.74 -0.91 -6.99
N ILE A 27 1.84 -1.33 -5.73
CA ILE A 27 3.11 -1.48 -4.99
C ILE A 27 4.06 -2.42 -5.75
N SER A 28 3.56 -3.56 -6.22
CA SER A 28 4.38 -4.54 -6.96
C SER A 28 4.97 -3.94 -8.24
N ARG A 29 4.15 -3.22 -9.01
CA ARG A 29 4.58 -2.51 -10.23
C ARG A 29 5.59 -1.40 -9.93
N PHE A 30 5.36 -0.62 -8.87
CA PHE A 30 6.26 0.44 -8.44
C PHE A 30 7.63 -0.11 -7.99
N ILE A 31 7.65 -1.15 -7.17
CA ILE A 31 8.88 -1.82 -6.75
C ILE A 31 9.65 -2.36 -7.96
N HIS A 32 8.95 -2.96 -8.92
CA HIS A 32 9.55 -3.43 -10.16
C HIS A 32 10.18 -2.28 -10.94
N LEU A 33 9.45 -1.18 -11.12
CA LEU A 33 9.96 0.01 -11.81
C LEU A 33 11.20 0.60 -11.12
N VAL A 34 11.19 0.75 -9.80
CA VAL A 34 12.34 1.25 -9.01
C VAL A 34 13.55 0.32 -9.11
N SER A 35 13.33 -0.98 -9.31
CA SER A 35 14.39 -1.98 -9.43
C SER A 35 15.04 -1.97 -10.82
N CYS A 36 14.37 -1.44 -11.85
CA CYS A 36 14.94 -1.26 -13.18
C CYS A 36 16.04 -0.18 -13.17
N GLN A 37 17.17 -0.45 -13.83
CA GLN A 37 18.32 0.47 -13.88
C GLN A 37 18.08 1.75 -14.71
N THR A 38 16.92 1.85 -15.37
CA THR A 38 16.52 2.97 -16.23
C THR A 38 16.48 4.32 -15.50
N MET A 39 16.49 4.31 -14.16
CA MET A 39 16.37 5.51 -13.33
C MET A 39 17.68 6.05 -12.75
N ASN A 40 18.84 5.49 -13.11
CA ASN A 40 20.13 5.84 -12.50
C ASN A 40 20.52 7.33 -12.65
N THR A 41 19.87 8.08 -13.54
CA THR A 41 20.13 9.51 -13.77
C THR A 41 19.10 10.43 -13.09
N MET A 42 18.05 9.89 -12.49
CA MET A 42 16.97 10.67 -11.90
C MET A 42 17.39 11.24 -10.54
N PRO A 43 17.29 12.56 -10.30
CA PRO A 43 17.67 13.17 -9.02
C PRO A 43 16.95 12.57 -7.79
N ALA A 44 15.73 12.10 -7.99
CA ALA A 44 14.85 11.54 -6.97
C ALA A 44 15.05 10.03 -6.69
N GLN A 45 15.94 9.35 -7.43
CA GLN A 45 16.04 7.89 -7.40
C GLN A 45 16.25 7.33 -5.98
N LYS A 46 17.07 8.00 -5.17
CA LYS A 46 17.38 7.56 -3.80
C LYS A 46 16.12 7.56 -2.92
N SER A 47 15.30 8.60 -3.01
CA SER A 47 14.07 8.72 -2.22
C SER A 47 13.05 7.65 -2.64
N PHE A 48 12.88 7.40 -3.95
CA PHE A 48 12.03 6.32 -4.44
C PHE A 48 12.52 4.91 -4.04
N ARG A 49 13.84 4.69 -3.99
CA ARG A 49 14.40 3.41 -3.51
C ARG A 49 14.11 3.18 -2.03
N LYS A 50 14.19 4.23 -1.21
CA LYS A 50 13.86 4.15 0.22
C LYS A 50 12.40 3.79 0.43
N ILE A 51 11.47 4.51 -0.20
CA ILE A 51 10.04 4.22 -0.04
C ILE A 51 9.66 2.86 -0.62
N ALA A 52 10.26 2.44 -1.74
CA ALA A 52 10.06 1.07 -2.25
C ALA A 52 10.48 0.01 -1.24
N SER A 53 11.53 0.26 -0.45
CA SER A 53 11.97 -0.65 0.60
C SER A 53 10.97 -0.72 1.75
N LEU A 54 10.34 0.40 2.12
CA LEU A 54 9.24 0.43 3.08
C LEU A 54 8.00 -0.30 2.54
N LEU A 55 7.60 -0.02 1.30
CA LEU A 55 6.43 -0.67 0.68
C LEU A 55 6.60 -2.18 0.52
N LYS A 56 7.84 -2.68 0.33
CA LYS A 56 8.16 -4.12 0.40
C LYS A 56 7.83 -4.74 1.76
N LEU A 57 7.97 -3.97 2.84
CA LEU A 57 7.64 -4.43 4.20
C LEU A 57 6.13 -4.36 4.47
N LEU A 58 5.45 -3.37 3.90
CA LEU A 58 4.01 -3.19 4.03
C LEU A 58 3.21 -4.23 3.24
N LYS A 59 3.66 -4.57 2.02
CA LYS A 59 2.95 -5.50 1.13
C LYS A 59 2.47 -6.80 1.81
N PRO A 60 3.29 -7.57 2.55
CA PRO A 60 2.82 -8.80 3.19
C PRO A 60 1.74 -8.54 4.26
N VAL A 61 1.75 -7.38 4.91
CA VAL A 61 0.67 -7.00 5.86
C VAL A 61 -0.66 -6.86 5.11
N LEU A 62 -0.63 -6.26 3.92
CA LEU A 62 -1.81 -6.10 3.08
C LEU A 62 -2.25 -7.43 2.45
N ASP A 63 -1.32 -8.30 2.05
CA ASP A 63 -1.62 -9.66 1.58
C ASP A 63 -2.34 -10.45 2.70
N ASP A 64 -1.84 -10.40 3.94
CA ASP A 64 -2.47 -11.05 5.10
C ASP A 64 -3.90 -10.52 5.36
N VAL A 65 -4.13 -9.21 5.20
CA VAL A 65 -5.46 -8.59 5.34
C VAL A 65 -6.45 -9.18 4.33
N VAL A 66 -6.02 -9.36 3.08
CA VAL A 66 -6.85 -9.95 2.01
C VAL A 66 -7.14 -11.42 2.31
N ASP A 67 -6.12 -12.18 2.72
CA ASP A 67 -6.23 -13.63 2.92
C ASP A 67 -7.05 -14.01 4.16
N HIS A 68 -6.91 -13.25 5.25
CA HIS A 68 -7.59 -13.52 6.52
C HIS A 68 -8.96 -12.85 6.62
N LYS A 69 -9.39 -12.08 5.61
CA LYS A 69 -10.64 -11.32 5.60
C LYS A 69 -10.85 -10.56 6.92
N VAL A 70 -9.80 -9.87 7.38
CA VAL A 70 -9.84 -9.08 8.62
C VAL A 70 -11.07 -8.18 8.60
N PRO A 71 -11.87 -8.11 9.69
CA PRO A 71 -13.06 -7.27 9.74
C PRO A 71 -12.71 -5.85 9.26
N SER A 72 -13.36 -5.43 8.18
CA SER A 72 -12.89 -4.26 7.45
C SER A 72 -13.32 -2.97 8.13
N ASP A 73 -12.36 -2.12 8.42
CA ASP A 73 -12.58 -0.72 8.76
C ASP A 73 -12.62 0.10 7.48
N GLU A 74 -13.64 0.95 7.30
CA GLU A 74 -13.75 1.87 6.15
C GLU A 74 -12.50 2.76 6.04
N ALA A 75 -11.92 3.14 7.18
CA ALA A 75 -10.68 3.91 7.24
C ALA A 75 -9.49 3.13 6.63
N LEU A 76 -9.46 1.80 6.73
CA LEU A 76 -8.40 0.99 6.13
C LEU A 76 -8.45 1.07 4.60
N TYR A 77 -9.65 0.98 4.03
CA TYR A 77 -9.83 1.05 2.58
C TYR A 77 -9.52 2.45 2.05
N GLN A 78 -9.95 3.49 2.76
CA GLN A 78 -9.62 4.86 2.40
C GLN A 78 -8.11 5.08 2.34
N GLU A 79 -7.36 4.64 3.36
CA GLU A 79 -5.90 4.78 3.34
C GLU A 79 -5.23 3.89 2.28
N CYS A 80 -5.81 2.73 1.95
CA CYS A 80 -5.34 1.92 0.83
C CYS A 80 -5.53 2.63 -0.52
N GLU A 81 -6.64 3.35 -0.71
CA GLU A 81 -6.90 4.13 -1.91
C GLU A 81 -5.96 5.34 -2.01
N GLU A 82 -5.74 6.08 -0.92
CA GLU A 82 -4.77 7.16 -0.86
C GLU A 82 -3.35 6.68 -1.19
N LEU A 83 -2.96 5.53 -0.63
CA LEU A 83 -1.68 4.91 -0.95
C LEU A 83 -1.60 4.47 -2.42
N ASP A 84 -2.67 3.88 -2.98
CA ASP A 84 -2.72 3.50 -4.39
C ASP A 84 -2.54 4.72 -5.31
N LEU A 85 -3.25 5.80 -5.03
CA LEU A 85 -3.13 7.07 -5.75
C LEU A 85 -1.71 7.61 -5.68
N ALA A 86 -1.10 7.66 -4.50
CA ALA A 86 0.27 8.14 -4.32
C ALA A 86 1.29 7.25 -5.07
N VAL A 87 1.10 5.93 -5.06
CA VAL A 87 1.93 4.96 -5.78
C VAL A 87 1.81 5.14 -7.30
N ASN A 88 0.60 5.33 -7.80
CA ASN A 88 0.34 5.58 -9.21
C ASN A 88 0.93 6.92 -9.65
N GLU A 89 0.74 7.99 -8.89
CA GLU A 89 1.31 9.32 -9.16
C GLU A 89 2.86 9.25 -9.26
N ALA A 90 3.50 8.54 -8.33
CA ALA A 90 4.95 8.35 -8.35
C ALA A 90 5.42 7.54 -9.57
N ARG A 91 4.69 6.48 -9.94
CA ARG A 91 5.00 5.67 -11.11
C ARG A 91 4.92 6.50 -12.39
N GLU A 92 3.83 7.24 -12.58
CA GLU A 92 3.64 8.10 -13.75
C GLU A 92 4.72 9.17 -13.84
N PHE A 93 5.07 9.78 -12.71
CA PHE A 93 6.15 10.75 -12.65
C PHE A 93 7.51 10.14 -13.04
N MET A 94 7.80 8.92 -12.59
CA MET A 94 9.04 8.21 -12.94
C MET A 94 9.09 7.80 -14.41
N GLU A 95 7.99 7.28 -14.95
CA GLU A 95 7.89 6.88 -16.36
C GLU A 95 7.93 8.09 -17.31
N GLY A 96 7.37 9.22 -16.89
CA GLY A 96 7.38 10.47 -17.65
C GLY A 96 8.64 11.33 -17.48
N TRP A 97 9.55 10.96 -16.57
CA TRP A 97 10.74 11.76 -16.30
C TRP A 97 11.71 11.78 -17.50
N SER A 98 12.31 12.94 -17.76
CA SER A 98 13.39 13.08 -18.74
C SER A 98 14.41 14.12 -18.29
N SER A 99 15.59 14.11 -18.93
CA SER A 99 16.67 15.06 -18.64
C SER A 99 16.31 16.53 -18.90
N LYS A 100 15.21 16.80 -19.62
CA LYS A 100 14.69 18.14 -19.87
C LYS A 100 13.89 18.71 -18.68
N MET A 101 13.43 17.86 -17.76
CA MET A 101 12.75 18.33 -16.55
C MET A 101 13.72 18.99 -15.58
N SER A 102 13.23 19.99 -14.84
CA SER A 102 14.00 20.64 -13.79
C SER A 102 14.37 19.63 -12.69
N LYS A 103 15.66 19.60 -12.32
CA LYS A 103 16.17 18.73 -11.25
C LYS A 103 15.60 19.12 -9.89
N ILE A 104 15.50 20.43 -9.61
CA ILE A 104 14.93 20.94 -8.36
C ILE A 104 13.45 20.56 -8.26
N TYR A 105 12.69 20.79 -9.32
CA TYR A 105 11.29 20.35 -9.39
C TYR A 105 11.18 18.84 -9.15
N SER A 106 12.07 18.06 -9.77
CA SER A 106 12.04 16.61 -9.64
C SER A 106 12.24 16.14 -8.19
N VAL A 107 13.20 16.75 -7.49
CA VAL A 107 13.44 16.47 -6.07
C VAL A 107 12.23 16.86 -5.23
N LEU A 108 11.75 18.10 -5.34
CA LEU A 108 10.62 18.60 -4.53
C LEU A 108 9.35 17.77 -4.74
N LYS A 109 9.01 17.47 -6.00
CA LYS A 109 7.83 16.67 -6.33
C LYS A 109 7.97 15.24 -5.80
N SER A 110 9.16 14.64 -5.91
CA SER A 110 9.40 13.30 -5.37
C SER A 110 9.30 13.21 -3.85
N GLU A 111 9.82 14.19 -3.12
CA GLU A 111 9.75 14.23 -1.66
C GLU A 111 8.29 14.34 -1.19
N LEU A 112 7.47 15.15 -1.86
CA LEU A 112 6.04 15.24 -1.56
C LEU A 112 5.33 13.89 -1.74
N MET A 113 5.60 13.17 -2.84
CA MET A 113 4.98 11.86 -3.09
C MET A 113 5.46 10.80 -2.09
N VAL A 114 6.76 10.82 -1.75
CA VAL A 114 7.33 9.94 -0.72
C VAL A 114 6.68 10.19 0.64
N MET A 115 6.50 11.45 1.03
CA MET A 115 5.84 11.81 2.29
C MET A 115 4.39 11.29 2.35
N LYS A 116 3.61 11.43 1.26
CA LYS A 116 2.26 10.89 1.17
C LYS A 116 2.25 9.36 1.34
N MET A 117 3.10 8.66 0.58
CA MET A 117 3.24 7.20 0.69
C MET A 117 3.59 6.75 2.10
N GLN A 118 4.53 7.45 2.77
CA GLN A 118 4.92 7.14 4.14
C GLN A 118 3.76 7.35 5.11
N SER A 119 3.03 8.45 4.96
CA SER A 119 1.88 8.78 5.81
C SER A 119 0.80 7.71 5.73
N SER A 120 0.32 7.39 4.53
CA SER A 120 -0.72 6.36 4.37
C SER A 120 -0.23 4.97 4.74
N SER A 121 1.04 4.63 4.45
CA SER A 121 1.62 3.36 4.91
C SER A 121 1.62 3.23 6.43
N LEU A 122 1.90 4.32 7.14
CA LEU A 122 1.90 4.35 8.60
C LEU A 122 0.47 4.21 9.13
N GLU A 123 -0.49 4.96 8.58
CA GLU A 123 -1.88 4.91 9.03
C GLU A 123 -2.50 3.51 8.80
N ILE A 124 -2.25 2.90 7.64
CA ILE A 124 -2.61 1.49 7.36
C ILE A 124 -2.07 0.57 8.45
N CYS A 125 -0.78 0.66 8.77
CA CYS A 125 -0.18 -0.19 9.80
C CYS A 125 -0.85 0.03 11.16
N GLN A 126 -1.18 1.27 11.52
CA GLN A 126 -1.86 1.60 12.78
C GLN A 126 -3.27 1.01 12.82
N ILE A 127 -4.06 1.16 11.75
CA ILE A 127 -5.39 0.59 11.64
C ILE A 127 -5.34 -0.94 11.76
N VAL A 128 -4.45 -1.59 11.01
CA VAL A 128 -4.28 -3.05 11.06
C VAL A 128 -3.88 -3.50 12.46
N CYS A 129 -2.95 -2.80 13.14
CA CYS A 129 -2.62 -3.11 14.53
C CYS A 129 -3.82 -3.02 15.46
N ARG A 130 -4.63 -1.96 15.34
CA ARG A 130 -5.83 -1.77 16.17
C ARG A 130 -6.85 -2.89 15.95
N LEU A 131 -7.11 -3.26 14.69
CA LEU A 131 -8.04 -4.34 14.33
C LEU A 131 -7.57 -5.71 14.84
N LEU A 132 -6.26 -5.96 14.83
CA LEU A 132 -5.70 -7.21 15.36
C LEU A 132 -5.77 -7.27 16.90
N GLN A 133 -5.64 -6.13 17.59
CA GLN A 133 -5.72 -6.06 19.05
C GLN A 133 -7.14 -6.22 19.61
N SER A 134 -8.18 -5.92 18.81
CA SER A 134 -9.58 -6.03 19.24
C SER A 134 -10.19 -7.42 19.08
N SER A 135 -9.48 -8.39 18.49
CA SER A 135 -9.95 -9.76 18.27
C SER A 135 -9.44 -10.73 19.35
N PRO A 136 -10.30 -11.50 20.05
CA PRO A 136 -9.91 -12.34 21.19
C PRO A 136 -9.31 -13.71 20.81
N SER A 137 -9.09 -13.99 19.53
CA SER A 137 -8.55 -15.28 19.07
C SER A 137 -7.08 -15.15 18.69
N THR A 138 -6.22 -15.72 19.53
CA THR A 138 -4.77 -15.78 19.30
C THR A 138 -4.41 -16.68 18.11
N SER A 139 -3.77 -16.11 17.08
CA SER A 139 -2.62 -16.77 16.43
C SER A 139 -1.37 -15.93 16.72
N SER A 140 -0.53 -16.49 17.58
CA SER A 140 0.38 -15.77 18.48
C SER A 140 1.77 -15.45 17.89
N PHE A 141 1.90 -14.82 16.71
CA PHE A 141 3.26 -14.47 16.23
C PHE A 141 3.44 -13.31 15.25
N THR A 142 2.47 -12.95 14.39
CA THR A 142 2.74 -11.98 13.30
C THR A 142 2.45 -10.51 13.68
N ALA A 143 1.48 -10.25 14.55
CA ALA A 143 1.12 -8.89 14.98
C ALA A 143 2.18 -8.24 15.90
N VAL A 144 2.88 -9.04 16.71
CA VAL A 144 4.06 -8.59 17.48
C VAL A 144 5.21 -8.15 16.54
N GLN A 145 5.23 -8.64 15.28
CA GLN A 145 6.18 -8.28 14.23
C GLN A 145 5.86 -6.93 13.54
N VAL A 146 4.57 -6.54 13.48
CA VAL A 146 4.13 -5.22 12.98
C VAL A 146 4.70 -4.10 13.85
N GLY A 147 4.84 -4.34 15.16
CA GLY A 147 5.51 -3.44 16.12
C GLY A 147 7.03 -3.33 15.98
N MET A 148 7.73 -4.32 15.40
CA MET A 148 9.20 -4.27 15.26
C MET A 148 9.69 -3.56 13.99
N LYS A 149 8.90 -3.49 12.91
CA LYS A 149 9.35 -2.87 11.63
C LYS A 149 9.10 -1.36 11.56
N LEU A 150 8.05 -0.84 12.19
CA LEU A 150 7.84 0.61 12.31
C LEU A 150 8.90 1.29 13.20
N ALA A 151 9.47 0.59 14.17
CA ALA A 151 10.59 1.10 14.98
C ALA A 151 11.87 1.42 14.19
N TYR A 152 12.03 0.84 12.98
CA TYR A 152 13.15 1.14 12.06
C TYR A 152 12.84 2.25 11.04
N VAL A 153 11.59 2.72 10.95
CA VAL A 153 11.17 3.78 10.03
C VAL A 153 11.64 5.18 10.51
N GLN A 154 12.27 5.28 11.69
CA GLN A 154 12.75 6.53 12.32
C GLN A 154 14.27 6.63 12.62
N LEU A 155 15.14 5.73 12.14
CA LEU A 155 16.61 5.84 12.25
C LEU A 155 17.29 6.17 10.91
#